data_AF-A0A1B8B2T6-F1
#
_entry.id   AF-A0A1B8B2T6-F1
#
_cell.length_a   1.000
_cell.length_b   1.000
_cell.length_c   1.000
_cell.angle_alpha   90.00
_cell.angle_beta   90.00
_cell.angle_gamma   90.00
#
_symmetry.space_group_name_H-M   'P 1'
#
loop_
_entity.id
_entity.type
_entity.pdbx_description
1 polymer ?
#
loop_
_entity_poly.entity_id
_entity_poly.type
_entity_poly.pdbx_seq_one_letter_code
_entity_poly.pdbx_strand_id
1 'polypeptide(L)'
;MTDLLQILPSFHLRPFAALIPAIEQNALSTTDLLTLHPTDIAKQTRLPILDLKRLIATISASLSDDLSPQQPLIESEPDPDSTQGKNVISTLDDGLDAALGGGVPVGAVTEFTGESGAGKTQVLLSLCLAVQLPSPHGLGREALYISTEATMATGRLAQMLKSNPIIQQYDEGVRPSLDAIHSTVTPDLETQDHILNFQVPVLLSRHRIGLIILDSVAANYRAEFERQGSHGSNMAARSAELVRLGALLRDLARRHNIAVVVANQVADRFSSDSALRHIPPRSSGAVYESPLASRSMPPPSSINLPSTPSSSLPFGPQDPDGPPPPPALMLDHQQRWFTGWGDDPHASYSLKTPSLGLVWSTQIACRVALFKRPVFGRIRQAGPITAEDDSDLAAPTLRGWRRWMKVVFAPHTPSTGQGLHGATEFEVTMGGLKSVQSQKTKDKE
;
A
#
# COMPACT_ATOMS: atom_id res chain seq x y z
N MET A 1 -25.48 19.03 -0.07
CA MET A 1 -25.11 18.87 1.35
C MET A 1 -23.70 19.36 1.53
N THR A 2 -23.46 20.17 2.56
CA THR A 2 -22.10 20.56 2.98
C THR A 2 -21.32 19.31 3.40
N ASP A 3 -20.04 19.24 3.05
CA ASP A 3 -19.10 18.16 3.44
C ASP A 3 -18.74 18.17 4.95
N LEU A 4 -19.32 19.09 5.72
CA LEU A 4 -19.06 19.30 7.15
C LEU A 4 -19.24 18.04 8.00
N LEU A 5 -20.31 17.28 7.79
CA LEU A 5 -20.54 16.02 8.52
C LEU A 5 -19.66 14.86 8.02
N GLN A 6 -19.09 14.97 6.81
CA GLN A 6 -18.12 13.98 6.33
C GLN A 6 -16.76 14.21 7.00
N ILE A 7 -16.40 15.48 7.25
CA ILE A 7 -15.13 15.86 7.89
C ILE A 7 -15.22 15.75 9.42
N LEU A 8 -16.33 16.18 10.01
CA LEU A 8 -16.60 16.14 11.45
C LEU A 8 -17.92 15.40 11.74
N PRO A 9 -17.91 14.05 11.81
CA PRO A 9 -19.13 13.26 12.02
C PRO A 9 -19.84 13.55 13.34
N SER A 10 -19.08 13.98 14.36
CA SER A 10 -19.57 14.33 15.71
C SER A 10 -20.02 15.79 15.85
N PHE A 11 -19.97 16.60 14.78
CA PHE A 11 -20.26 18.03 14.87
C PHE A 11 -21.72 18.31 15.20
N HIS A 12 -21.96 19.10 16.25
CA HIS A 12 -23.30 19.48 16.67
C HIS A 12 -23.89 20.57 15.76
N LEU A 13 -24.70 20.16 14.78
CA LEU A 13 -25.35 21.09 13.84
C LEU A 13 -26.53 21.87 14.42
N ARG A 14 -27.15 21.40 15.51
CA ARG A 14 -28.39 21.99 16.07
C ARG A 14 -28.31 23.50 16.35
N PRO A 15 -27.22 24.04 16.96
CA PRO A 15 -27.09 25.48 17.21
C PRO A 15 -27.03 26.32 15.93
N PHE A 16 -26.68 25.72 14.80
CA PHE A 16 -26.44 26.39 13.52
C PHE A 16 -27.45 25.98 12.44
N ALA A 17 -28.52 25.27 12.79
CA ALA A 17 -29.48 24.71 11.83
C ALA A 17 -30.10 25.77 10.90
N ALA A 18 -30.21 27.03 11.34
CA ALA A 18 -30.69 28.14 10.52
C ALA A 18 -29.69 28.60 9.44
N LEU A 19 -28.39 28.34 9.62
CA LEU A 19 -27.33 28.74 8.68
C LEU A 19 -27.09 27.69 7.61
N ILE A 20 -27.24 26.40 7.94
CA ILE A 20 -26.92 25.27 7.06
C ILE A 20 -27.60 25.35 5.69
N PRO A 21 -28.92 25.62 5.58
CA PRO A 21 -29.58 25.66 4.26
C PRO A 21 -29.00 26.72 3.32
N ALA A 22 -28.62 27.89 3.85
CA ALA A 22 -28.04 28.97 3.04
C ALA A 22 -26.60 28.66 2.62
N ILE A 23 -25.84 27.96 3.47
CA ILE A 23 -24.48 27.48 3.15
C ILE A 23 -24.55 26.40 2.06
N GLU A 24 -25.49 25.46 2.19
CA GLU A 24 -25.71 24.39 1.21
C GLU A 24 -26.21 24.91 -0.13
N GLN A 25 -27.12 25.89 -0.15
CA GLN A 25 -27.60 26.53 -1.37
C GLN A 25 -26.48 27.26 -2.14
N ASN A 26 -25.48 27.80 -1.42
CA ASN A 26 -24.33 28.45 -2.02
C ASN A 26 -23.15 27.49 -2.29
N ALA A 27 -23.35 26.18 -2.09
CA ALA A 27 -22.37 25.13 -2.33
C ALA A 27 -21.00 25.37 -1.65
N LEU A 28 -21.01 26.01 -0.47
CA LEU A 28 -19.78 26.28 0.29
C LEU A 28 -19.32 25.00 0.99
N SER A 29 -18.06 24.64 0.80
CA SER A 29 -17.39 23.54 1.51
C SER A 29 -16.90 23.99 2.89
N THR A 30 -16.58 23.02 3.75
CA THR A 30 -15.95 23.26 5.05
C THR A 30 -14.60 23.95 4.88
N THR A 31 -13.86 23.62 3.83
CA THR A 31 -12.64 24.34 3.46
C THR A 31 -12.92 25.80 3.09
N ASP A 32 -13.98 26.09 2.34
CA ASP A 32 -14.35 27.48 2.01
C ASP A 32 -14.72 28.27 3.26
N LEU A 33 -15.45 27.66 4.20
CA LEU A 33 -15.82 28.26 5.48
C LEU A 33 -14.59 28.63 6.33
N LEU A 34 -13.50 27.86 6.23
CA LEU A 34 -12.28 28.07 7.03
C LEU A 34 -11.26 28.98 6.33
N THR A 35 -11.26 29.02 5.00
CA THR A 35 -10.22 29.71 4.22
C THR A 35 -10.66 31.08 3.69
N LEU A 36 -11.96 31.29 3.47
CA LEU A 36 -12.50 32.58 3.04
C LEU A 36 -12.73 33.52 4.22
N HIS A 37 -12.64 34.82 3.97
CA HIS A 37 -12.91 35.80 5.01
C HIS A 37 -14.42 35.82 5.36
N PRO A 38 -14.83 35.89 6.64
CA PRO A 38 -16.24 35.82 7.03
C PRO A 38 -17.14 36.89 6.40
N THR A 39 -16.59 38.03 5.99
CA THR A 39 -17.36 39.06 5.27
C THR A 39 -17.78 38.63 3.87
N ASP A 40 -16.96 37.83 3.20
CA ASP A 40 -17.19 37.46 1.81
C ASP A 40 -18.24 36.35 1.74
N ILE A 41 -18.15 35.41 2.67
CA ILE A 41 -19.19 34.40 2.90
C ILE A 41 -20.52 35.08 3.30
N ALA A 42 -20.50 36.08 4.19
CA ALA A 42 -21.70 36.81 4.57
C ALA A 42 -22.35 37.55 3.39
N LYS A 43 -21.55 38.14 2.48
CA LYS A 43 -22.05 38.77 1.25
C LYS A 43 -22.70 37.76 0.32
N GLN A 44 -22.09 36.59 0.16
CA GLN A 44 -22.57 35.54 -0.74
C GLN A 44 -23.84 34.86 -0.20
N THR A 45 -23.87 34.56 1.10
CA THR A 45 -24.97 33.81 1.74
C THR A 45 -26.09 34.68 2.32
N ARG A 46 -25.86 36.00 2.44
CA ARG A 46 -26.74 36.96 3.12
C ARG A 46 -27.03 36.60 4.59
N LEU A 47 -26.12 35.86 5.23
CA LEU A 47 -26.22 35.48 6.63
C LEU A 47 -25.60 36.53 7.58
N PRO A 48 -26.06 36.61 8.84
CA PRO A 48 -25.43 37.47 9.84
C PRO A 48 -23.97 37.08 10.10
N ILE A 49 -23.07 38.06 9.99
CA ILE A 49 -21.62 37.81 10.11
C ILE A 49 -21.21 37.27 11.50
N LEU A 50 -21.95 37.64 12.56
CA LEU A 50 -21.68 37.16 13.92
C LEU A 50 -21.97 35.67 14.06
N ASP A 51 -23.08 35.20 13.49
CA ASP A 51 -23.46 33.78 13.54
C ASP A 51 -22.53 32.94 12.68
N LEU A 52 -22.09 33.48 11.55
CA LEU A 52 -21.08 32.84 10.73
C LEU A 52 -19.72 32.75 11.44
N LYS A 53 -19.28 33.83 12.12
CA LYS A 53 -18.06 33.81 12.94
C LYS A 53 -18.14 32.78 14.06
N ARG A 54 -19.29 32.64 14.71
CA ARG A 54 -19.53 31.60 15.72
C ARG A 54 -19.43 30.20 15.12
N LEU A 55 -20.08 29.97 13.98
CA LEU A 55 -20.00 28.69 13.26
C LEU A 55 -18.54 28.35 12.92
N ILE A 56 -17.81 29.26 12.28
CA ILE A 56 -16.40 29.05 11.89
C ILE A 56 -15.52 28.79 13.12
N ALA A 57 -15.73 29.53 14.22
CA ALA A 57 -14.99 29.31 15.46
C ALA A 57 -15.29 27.93 16.08
N THR A 58 -16.55 27.48 16.08
CA THR A 58 -16.92 26.16 16.58
C THR A 58 -16.39 25.03 15.68
N ILE A 59 -16.41 25.20 14.36
CA ILE A 59 -15.79 24.26 13.42
C ILE A 59 -14.27 24.19 13.67
N SER A 60 -13.62 25.34 13.81
CA SER A 60 -12.17 25.41 14.08
C SER A 60 -11.80 24.78 15.42
N ALA A 61 -12.61 25.01 16.47
CA ALA A 61 -12.41 24.40 17.78
C ALA A 61 -12.61 22.88 17.71
N SER A 62 -13.65 22.39 17.03
CA SER A 62 -13.90 20.96 16.87
C SER A 62 -12.77 20.28 16.08
N LEU A 63 -12.28 20.94 15.02
CA LEU A 63 -11.10 20.47 14.29
C LEU A 63 -9.84 20.49 15.16
N SER A 64 -9.68 21.51 16.00
CA SER A 64 -8.53 21.62 16.91
C SER A 64 -8.59 20.57 18.02
N ASP A 65 -9.77 20.19 18.49
CA ASP A 65 -9.95 19.09 19.45
C ASP A 65 -9.64 17.73 18.81
N ASP A 66 -9.98 17.54 17.53
CA ASP A 66 -9.61 16.35 16.75
C ASP A 66 -8.11 16.30 16.39
N LEU A 67 -7.46 17.46 16.28
CA LEU A 67 -6.04 17.61 15.95
C LEU A 67 -5.12 17.67 17.17
N SER A 68 -5.66 18.08 18.32
CA SER A 68 -4.96 17.97 19.60
C SER A 68 -4.80 16.48 19.85
N PRO A 69 -3.58 15.99 20.18
CA PRO A 69 -3.44 14.61 20.62
C PRO A 69 -4.42 14.46 21.78
N GLN A 70 -5.47 13.67 21.57
CA GLN A 70 -6.39 13.34 22.63
C GLN A 70 -5.51 12.82 23.76
N GLN A 71 -5.35 13.61 24.82
CA GLN A 71 -5.12 13.01 26.12
C GLN A 71 -6.19 11.93 26.19
N PRO A 72 -5.80 10.65 26.31
CA PRO A 72 -6.75 9.55 26.21
C PRO A 72 -7.92 9.88 27.12
N LEU A 73 -9.13 9.98 26.55
CA LEU A 73 -10.38 10.35 27.25
C LEU A 73 -10.86 9.26 28.22
N ILE A 74 -9.91 8.48 28.71
CA ILE A 74 -10.03 7.59 29.85
C ILE A 74 -8.74 7.85 30.64
N GLU A 75 -8.88 8.50 31.80
CA GLU A 75 -8.06 8.14 32.96
C GLU A 75 -8.39 6.67 33.27
N SER A 76 -7.96 5.76 32.39
CA SER A 76 -7.79 4.37 32.77
C SER A 76 -6.57 4.45 33.65
N GLU A 77 -6.75 4.07 34.93
CA GLU A 77 -5.68 3.63 35.81
C GLU A 77 -4.48 3.20 34.96
N PRO A 78 -3.28 3.80 35.13
CA PRO A 78 -2.13 3.47 34.30
C PRO A 78 -2.01 1.96 34.32
N ASP A 79 -2.21 1.32 33.15
CA ASP A 79 -1.95 -0.09 33.01
C ASP A 79 -0.53 -0.28 33.57
N PRO A 80 -0.33 -1.08 34.63
CA PRO A 80 0.97 -1.22 35.26
C PRO A 80 2.02 -1.81 34.29
N ASP A 81 1.57 -2.28 33.13
CA ASP A 81 2.37 -2.75 32.00
C ASP A 81 2.72 -1.69 30.93
N SER A 82 2.28 -0.43 31.08
CA SER A 82 2.73 0.70 30.24
C SER A 82 4.16 1.14 30.60
N THR A 83 5.07 0.17 30.60
CA THR A 83 6.50 0.44 30.48
C THR A 83 6.73 1.32 29.26
N GLN A 84 7.70 2.22 29.34
CA GLN A 84 8.19 3.13 28.30
C GLN A 84 8.78 2.36 27.09
N GLY A 85 8.02 1.43 26.53
CA GLY A 85 8.37 0.58 25.41
C GLY A 85 8.15 1.32 24.10
N LYS A 86 8.96 0.97 23.09
CA LYS A 86 8.76 1.47 21.73
C LYS A 86 7.40 0.96 21.23
N ASN A 87 6.58 1.88 20.70
CA ASN A 87 5.26 1.59 20.11
C ASN A 87 5.39 0.93 18.71
N VAL A 88 6.10 -0.19 18.64
CA VAL A 88 6.42 -0.92 17.41
C VAL A 88 6.23 -2.43 17.60
N ILE A 89 5.96 -3.13 16.52
CA ILE A 89 5.85 -4.59 16.47
C ILE A 89 7.07 -5.12 15.72
N SER A 90 7.85 -5.97 16.37
CA SER A 90 9.03 -6.62 15.79
C SER A 90 8.63 -7.58 14.67
N THR A 91 9.50 -7.72 13.69
CA THR A 91 9.44 -8.75 12.64
C THR A 91 9.92 -10.12 13.12
N LEU A 92 10.40 -10.20 14.37
CA LEU A 92 11.07 -11.32 15.02
C LEU A 92 12.41 -11.70 14.38
N ASP A 93 13.09 -10.69 13.84
CA ASP A 93 14.47 -10.78 13.35
C ASP A 93 15.16 -9.43 13.48
N ASP A 94 16.30 -9.40 14.19
CA ASP A 94 17.01 -8.16 14.51
C ASP A 94 17.47 -7.37 13.27
N GLY A 95 17.83 -8.07 12.18
CA GLY A 95 18.31 -7.43 10.96
C GLY A 95 17.18 -6.77 10.19
N LEU A 96 16.02 -7.43 10.12
CA LEU A 96 14.81 -6.84 9.53
C LEU A 96 14.26 -5.71 10.40
N ASP A 97 14.28 -5.84 11.73
CA ASP A 97 13.89 -4.77 12.64
C ASP A 97 14.79 -3.55 12.50
N ALA A 98 16.11 -3.74 12.43
CA ALA A 98 17.05 -2.65 12.20
C ALA A 98 16.75 -1.91 10.89
N ALA A 99 16.41 -2.64 9.82
CA ALA A 99 16.02 -2.04 8.54
C ALA A 99 14.72 -1.24 8.62
N LEU A 100 13.77 -1.66 9.47
CA LEU A 100 12.52 -0.94 9.73
C LEU A 100 12.64 0.11 10.85
N GLY A 101 13.84 0.40 11.36
CA GLY A 101 14.00 1.35 12.47
C GLY A 101 13.42 0.87 13.81
N GLY A 102 13.30 -0.44 13.99
CA GLY A 102 12.85 -1.11 15.21
C GLY A 102 11.63 -2.01 15.03
N GLY A 103 10.93 -1.94 13.90
CA GLY A 103 9.75 -2.76 13.60
C GLY A 103 8.63 -1.94 12.97
N VAL A 104 7.43 -2.50 12.94
CA VAL A 104 6.23 -1.85 12.37
C VAL A 104 5.59 -0.94 13.41
N PRO A 105 5.47 0.38 13.17
CA PRO A 105 4.88 1.30 14.14
C PRO A 105 3.36 1.15 14.25
N VAL A 106 2.83 1.42 15.45
CA VAL A 106 1.39 1.64 15.66
C VAL A 106 0.97 3.05 15.22
N GLY A 107 -0.34 3.30 15.14
CA GLY A 107 -0.87 4.62 14.77
C GLY A 107 -0.76 4.95 13.28
N ALA A 108 -0.23 4.01 12.48
CA ALA A 108 0.08 4.22 11.08
C ALA A 108 -0.32 2.99 10.23
N VAL A 109 -0.56 3.25 8.94
CA VAL A 109 -0.80 2.21 7.95
C VAL A 109 0.53 1.85 7.26
N THR A 110 0.93 0.60 7.36
CA THR A 110 2.16 0.05 6.77
C THR A 110 1.82 -0.96 5.68
N GLU A 111 2.35 -0.77 4.48
CA GLU A 111 2.16 -1.67 3.36
C GLU A 111 3.39 -2.54 3.10
N PHE A 112 3.15 -3.84 2.96
CA PHE A 112 4.10 -4.77 2.34
C PHE A 112 3.67 -5.09 0.92
N THR A 113 4.44 -4.60 -0.07
CA THR A 113 4.18 -4.84 -1.48
C THR A 113 5.22 -5.78 -2.08
N GLY A 114 4.84 -6.58 -3.08
CA GLY A 114 5.78 -7.48 -3.74
C GLY A 114 5.08 -8.52 -4.60
N GLU A 115 5.87 -9.31 -5.31
CA GLU A 115 5.38 -10.38 -6.17
C GLU A 115 4.81 -11.56 -5.35
N SER A 116 4.05 -12.43 -6.02
CA SER A 116 3.66 -13.71 -5.43
C SER A 116 4.90 -14.50 -4.99
N GLY A 117 4.89 -15.07 -3.79
CA GLY A 117 6.02 -15.82 -3.22
C GLY A 117 7.22 -14.96 -2.74
N ALA A 118 7.13 -13.63 -2.79
CA ALA A 118 8.16 -12.74 -2.26
C ALA A 118 8.25 -12.72 -0.71
N GLY A 119 7.28 -13.34 -0.02
CA GLY A 119 7.29 -13.45 1.45
C GLY A 119 6.31 -12.54 2.19
N LYS A 120 5.37 -11.88 1.49
CA LYS A 120 4.36 -11.00 2.12
C LYS A 120 3.60 -11.69 3.26
N THR A 121 2.87 -12.77 2.95
CA THR A 121 2.14 -13.55 3.96
C THR A 121 3.05 -14.05 5.08
N GLN A 122 4.33 -14.34 4.80
CA GLN A 122 5.29 -14.74 5.83
C GLN A 122 5.57 -13.62 6.83
N VAL A 123 5.68 -12.36 6.38
CA VAL A 123 5.77 -11.18 7.25
C VAL A 123 4.51 -11.04 8.08
N LEU A 124 3.33 -11.09 7.43
CA LEU A 124 2.05 -10.89 8.09
C LEU A 124 1.80 -11.89 9.22
N LEU A 125 2.05 -13.18 8.96
CA LEU A 125 1.93 -14.23 9.98
C LEU A 125 2.93 -14.05 11.12
N SER A 126 4.17 -13.60 10.83
CA SER A 126 5.16 -13.29 11.87
C SER A 126 4.66 -12.17 12.79
N LEU A 127 4.09 -11.10 12.22
CA LEU A 127 3.56 -9.96 12.97
C LEU A 127 2.37 -10.34 13.87
N CYS A 128 1.50 -11.27 13.42
CA CYS A 128 0.41 -11.79 14.26
C CYS A 128 0.90 -12.50 15.53
N LEU A 129 2.07 -13.14 15.48
CA LEU A 129 2.70 -13.75 16.64
C LEU A 129 3.45 -12.69 17.47
N ALA A 130 4.15 -11.79 16.80
CA ALA A 130 4.97 -10.77 17.45
C ALA A 130 4.15 -9.80 18.30
N VAL A 131 2.98 -9.34 17.83
CA VAL A 131 2.15 -8.35 18.56
C VAL A 131 1.71 -8.85 19.94
N GLN A 132 1.60 -10.17 20.11
CA GLN A 132 1.19 -10.81 21.36
C GLN A 132 2.31 -10.84 22.41
N LEU A 133 3.57 -10.74 21.97
CA LEU A 133 4.71 -10.69 22.89
C LEU A 133 4.73 -9.35 23.63
N PRO A 134 5.31 -9.30 24.84
CA PRO A 134 5.54 -8.03 25.53
C PRO A 134 6.63 -7.21 24.82
N SER A 135 6.78 -5.96 25.24
CA SER A 135 7.91 -5.13 24.83
C SER A 135 9.24 -5.85 25.13
N PRO A 136 10.26 -5.79 24.23
CA PRO A 136 10.37 -4.93 23.06
C PRO A 136 9.82 -5.51 21.74
N HIS A 137 9.36 -6.77 21.72
CA HIS A 137 8.99 -7.44 20.47
C HIS A 137 7.54 -7.18 20.05
N GLY A 138 6.65 -6.92 20.99
CA GLY A 138 5.25 -6.67 20.71
C GLY A 138 4.59 -5.73 21.69
N LEU A 139 3.26 -5.82 21.75
CA LEU A 139 2.40 -4.94 22.51
C LEU A 139 1.62 -5.67 23.62
N GLY A 140 1.82 -6.98 23.78
CA GLY A 140 1.01 -7.82 24.67
C GLY A 140 -0.47 -7.88 24.27
N ARG A 141 -0.76 -7.77 22.96
CA ARG A 141 -2.12 -7.58 22.42
C ARG A 141 -2.47 -8.62 21.35
N GLU A 142 -3.76 -8.80 21.14
CA GLU A 142 -4.33 -9.73 20.15
C GLU A 142 -4.15 -9.21 18.71
N ALA A 143 -4.26 -10.11 17.73
CA ALA A 143 -4.20 -9.78 16.30
C ALA A 143 -5.54 -10.03 15.60
N LEU A 144 -5.87 -9.19 14.62
CA LEU A 144 -6.97 -9.41 13.68
C LEU A 144 -6.42 -9.59 12.27
N TYR A 145 -6.72 -10.73 11.65
CA TYR A 145 -6.35 -11.07 10.29
C TYR A 145 -7.58 -11.09 9.38
N ILE A 146 -7.64 -10.14 8.45
CA ILE A 146 -8.70 -10.04 7.44
C ILE A 146 -8.11 -10.49 6.11
N SER A 147 -8.58 -11.61 5.58
CA SER A 147 -8.10 -12.16 4.31
C SER A 147 -9.09 -11.97 3.18
N THR A 148 -8.63 -11.69 1.97
CA THR A 148 -9.49 -11.52 0.79
C THR A 148 -9.50 -12.77 -0.12
N GLU A 149 -8.43 -13.56 -0.11
CA GLU A 149 -8.25 -14.67 -1.07
C GLU A 149 -8.48 -16.04 -0.44
N ALA A 150 -7.79 -16.33 0.66
CA ALA A 150 -7.79 -17.65 1.28
C ALA A 150 -7.79 -17.54 2.80
N THR A 151 -8.26 -18.57 3.50
CA THR A 151 -8.16 -18.62 4.96
C THR A 151 -6.71 -18.59 5.42
N MET A 152 -6.50 -18.05 6.62
CA MET A 152 -5.17 -17.93 7.24
C MET A 152 -4.49 -19.30 7.35
N ALA A 153 -3.21 -19.38 6.98
CA ALA A 153 -2.44 -20.62 7.02
C ALA A 153 -2.03 -21.02 8.45
N THR A 154 -2.98 -21.51 9.24
CA THR A 154 -2.80 -21.88 10.66
C THR A 154 -1.66 -22.89 10.88
N GLY A 155 -1.50 -23.87 9.98
CA GLY A 155 -0.37 -24.82 10.03
C GLY A 155 0.99 -24.12 9.93
N ARG A 156 1.08 -23.06 9.11
CA ARG A 156 2.30 -22.26 8.97
C ARG A 156 2.57 -21.42 10.22
N LEU A 157 1.55 -20.86 10.85
CA LEU A 157 1.68 -20.15 12.13
C LEU A 157 2.16 -21.09 13.24
N ALA A 158 1.56 -22.27 13.37
CA ALA A 158 1.96 -23.26 14.38
C ALA A 158 3.43 -23.69 14.21
N GLN A 159 3.89 -23.81 12.97
CA GLN A 159 5.28 -24.11 12.64
C GLN A 159 6.22 -22.96 13.04
N MET A 160 5.86 -21.71 12.76
CA MET A 160 6.63 -20.53 13.19
C MET A 160 6.71 -20.46 14.71
N LEU A 161 5.58 -20.59 15.40
CA LEU A 161 5.49 -20.54 16.85
C LEU A 161 6.45 -21.53 17.52
N LYS A 162 6.52 -22.76 17.00
CA LYS A 162 7.41 -23.82 17.52
C LYS A 162 8.89 -23.62 17.18
N SER A 163 9.21 -22.94 16.09
CA SER A 163 10.56 -22.93 15.53
C SER A 163 11.27 -21.56 15.61
N ASN A 164 10.56 -20.48 15.94
CA ASN A 164 11.13 -19.15 16.02
C ASN A 164 12.00 -19.00 17.28
N PRO A 165 13.29 -18.67 17.16
CA PRO A 165 14.21 -18.63 18.30
C PRO A 165 13.86 -17.56 19.32
N ILE A 166 13.31 -16.41 18.91
CA ILE A 166 12.91 -15.32 19.81
C ILE A 166 11.69 -15.74 20.62
N ILE A 167 10.67 -16.31 19.96
CA ILE A 167 9.48 -16.81 20.67
C ILE A 167 9.85 -17.89 21.69
N GLN A 168 10.79 -18.77 21.33
CA GLN A 168 11.21 -19.87 22.22
C GLN A 168 11.98 -19.39 23.47
N GLN A 169 12.46 -18.15 23.50
CA GLN A 169 13.09 -17.57 24.70
C GLN A 169 12.07 -17.19 25.79
N TYR A 170 10.80 -17.03 25.43
CA TYR A 170 9.74 -16.70 26.38
C TYR A 170 9.20 -17.94 27.11
N ASP A 171 8.78 -17.75 28.35
CA ASP A 171 8.07 -18.77 29.14
C ASP A 171 6.72 -19.14 28.52
N GLU A 172 6.24 -20.36 28.76
CA GLU A 172 5.02 -20.88 28.13
C GLU A 172 3.78 -19.99 28.35
N GLY A 173 3.67 -19.33 29.51
CA GLY A 173 2.55 -18.43 29.82
C GLY A 173 2.57 -17.10 29.07
N VAL A 174 3.72 -16.71 28.49
CA VAL A 174 3.91 -15.44 27.75
C VAL A 174 4.01 -15.68 26.24
N ARG A 175 4.14 -16.94 25.81
CA ARG A 175 4.22 -17.27 24.40
C ARG A 175 2.93 -16.92 23.66
N PRO A 176 3.02 -16.51 22.40
CA PRO A 176 1.85 -16.25 21.58
C PRO A 176 0.99 -17.50 21.43
N SER A 177 -0.33 -17.31 21.32
CA SER A 177 -1.29 -18.37 21.03
C SER A 177 -1.98 -18.11 19.69
N LEU A 178 -2.49 -19.18 19.09
CA LEU A 178 -3.38 -19.08 17.93
C LEU A 178 -4.77 -18.57 18.33
N ASP A 179 -5.19 -18.79 19.58
CA ASP A 179 -6.50 -18.35 20.09
C ASP A 179 -6.61 -16.83 20.21
N ALA A 180 -5.47 -16.14 20.33
CA ALA A 180 -5.36 -14.69 20.38
C ALA A 180 -5.25 -14.04 18.98
N ILE A 181 -5.57 -14.80 17.92
CA ILE A 181 -5.61 -14.33 16.53
C ILE A 181 -7.04 -14.51 15.98
N HIS A 182 -7.75 -13.40 15.85
CA HIS A 182 -9.05 -13.36 15.19
C HIS A 182 -8.84 -13.40 13.68
N SER A 183 -9.55 -14.26 12.96
CA SER A 183 -9.46 -14.35 11.50
C SER A 183 -10.84 -14.26 10.87
N THR A 184 -10.95 -13.48 9.80
CA THR A 184 -12.16 -13.41 8.95
C THR A 184 -11.77 -13.35 7.47
N VAL A 185 -12.70 -13.74 6.59
CA VAL A 185 -12.50 -13.73 5.13
C VAL A 185 -13.52 -12.77 4.50
N THR A 186 -13.06 -11.94 3.57
CA THR A 186 -13.84 -10.91 2.89
C THR A 186 -13.76 -11.10 1.38
N PRO A 187 -14.71 -11.86 0.79
CA PRO A 187 -14.63 -12.29 -0.61
C PRO A 187 -14.89 -11.17 -1.63
N ASP A 188 -15.45 -10.04 -1.18
CA ASP A 188 -15.80 -8.91 -2.02
C ASP A 188 -15.66 -7.58 -1.26
N LEU A 189 -15.76 -6.48 -2.02
CA LEU A 189 -15.56 -5.13 -1.51
C LEU A 189 -16.68 -4.69 -0.54
N GLU A 190 -17.93 -5.10 -0.80
CA GLU A 190 -19.07 -4.77 0.05
C GLU A 190 -18.92 -5.39 1.45
N THR A 191 -18.56 -6.67 1.50
CA THR A 191 -18.29 -7.41 2.73
C THR A 191 -17.09 -6.83 3.47
N GLN A 192 -16.02 -6.46 2.75
CA GLN A 192 -14.86 -5.79 3.32
C GLN A 192 -15.26 -4.47 3.98
N ASP A 193 -16.02 -3.62 3.28
CA ASP A 193 -16.50 -2.35 3.81
C ASP A 193 -17.38 -2.54 5.03
N HIS A 194 -18.31 -3.49 4.99
CA HIS A 194 -19.18 -3.79 6.11
C HIS A 194 -18.38 -4.25 7.34
N ILE A 195 -17.40 -5.14 7.16
CA ILE A 195 -16.56 -5.62 8.25
C ILE A 195 -15.74 -4.49 8.85
N LEU A 196 -15.07 -3.69 8.03
CA LEU A 196 -14.22 -2.60 8.52
C LEU A 196 -15.01 -1.50 9.22
N ASN A 197 -16.22 -1.16 8.75
CA ASN A 197 -17.02 -0.08 9.34
C ASN A 197 -17.86 -0.50 10.55
N PHE A 198 -18.31 -1.76 10.61
CA PHE A 198 -19.27 -2.18 11.64
C PHE A 198 -18.77 -3.30 12.54
N GLN A 199 -18.06 -4.29 12.01
CA GLN A 199 -17.62 -5.43 12.82
C GLN A 199 -16.30 -5.14 13.55
N VAL A 200 -15.34 -4.52 12.87
CA VAL A 200 -14.04 -4.18 13.45
C VAL A 200 -14.17 -3.26 14.67
N PRO A 201 -14.94 -2.15 14.64
CA PRO A 201 -15.10 -1.31 15.83
C PRO A 201 -15.71 -2.06 17.03
N VAL A 202 -16.67 -2.94 16.78
CA VAL A 202 -17.27 -3.78 17.83
C VAL A 202 -16.23 -4.74 18.40
N LEU A 203 -15.42 -5.38 17.56
CA LEU A 203 -14.35 -6.27 18.01
C LEU A 203 -13.30 -5.51 18.84
N LEU A 204 -12.88 -4.33 18.39
CA LEU A 204 -11.92 -3.45 19.09
C LEU A 204 -12.41 -2.98 20.46
N SER A 205 -13.73 -2.90 20.68
CA SER A 205 -14.30 -2.57 21.99
C SER A 205 -14.34 -3.73 22.98
N ARG A 206 -14.19 -4.97 22.50
CA ARG A 206 -14.28 -6.20 23.31
C ARG A 206 -12.92 -6.86 23.55
N HIS A 207 -12.00 -6.71 22.62
CA HIS A 207 -10.69 -7.35 22.62
C HIS A 207 -9.58 -6.32 22.60
N ARG A 208 -8.46 -6.62 23.27
CA ARG A 208 -7.27 -5.76 23.27
C ARG A 208 -6.44 -6.06 22.03
N ILE A 209 -6.93 -5.66 20.86
CA ILE A 209 -6.23 -5.85 19.58
C ILE A 209 -5.16 -4.77 19.41
N GLY A 210 -3.95 -5.19 19.01
CA GLY A 210 -2.82 -4.31 18.73
C GLY A 210 -2.44 -4.21 17.25
N LEU A 211 -2.95 -5.13 16.44
CA LEU A 211 -2.61 -5.29 15.03
C LEU A 211 -3.83 -5.69 14.20
N ILE A 212 -4.08 -4.96 13.13
CA ILE A 212 -5.03 -5.36 12.07
C ILE A 212 -4.24 -5.63 10.79
N ILE A 213 -4.47 -6.78 10.19
CA ILE A 213 -3.89 -7.18 8.90
C ILE A 213 -4.99 -7.27 7.83
N LEU A 214 -4.70 -6.75 6.64
CA LEU A 214 -5.51 -6.95 5.43
C LEU A 214 -4.68 -7.64 4.33
N ASP A 215 -4.91 -8.93 4.11
CA ASP A 215 -4.20 -9.78 3.12
C ASP A 215 -5.14 -10.25 2.00
N SER A 216 -5.24 -9.60 0.86
CA SER A 216 -4.50 -8.42 0.41
C SER A 216 -5.49 -7.33 0.00
N VAL A 217 -5.19 -6.08 0.33
CA VAL A 217 -6.08 -4.95 0.00
C VAL A 217 -6.36 -4.86 -1.50
N ALA A 218 -5.46 -5.36 -2.35
CA ALA A 218 -5.58 -5.25 -3.80
C ALA A 218 -6.58 -6.22 -4.44
N ALA A 219 -6.89 -7.36 -3.82
CA ALA A 219 -7.64 -8.43 -4.48
C ALA A 219 -9.06 -7.99 -4.85
N ASN A 220 -9.80 -7.45 -3.88
CA ASN A 220 -11.19 -7.04 -4.06
C ASN A 220 -11.33 -5.85 -5.02
N TYR A 221 -10.40 -4.89 -4.95
CA TYR A 221 -10.39 -3.76 -5.87
C TYR A 221 -10.01 -4.15 -7.30
N ARG A 222 -9.02 -5.03 -7.51
CA ARG A 222 -8.66 -5.50 -8.86
C ARG A 222 -9.85 -6.18 -9.54
N ALA A 223 -10.52 -7.09 -8.83
CA ALA A 223 -11.67 -7.83 -9.37
C ALA A 223 -12.82 -6.88 -9.77
N GLU A 224 -13.11 -5.88 -8.94
CA GLU A 224 -14.19 -4.92 -9.22
C GLU A 224 -13.81 -3.96 -10.36
N PHE A 225 -12.54 -3.54 -10.41
CA PHE A 225 -12.05 -2.61 -11.43
C PHE A 225 -11.90 -3.25 -12.82
N GLU A 226 -11.66 -4.55 -12.90
CA GLU A 226 -11.67 -5.29 -14.16
C GLU A 226 -13.10 -5.52 -14.69
N ARG A 227 -14.06 -5.80 -13.81
CA ARG A 227 -15.47 -6.04 -14.18
C ARG A 227 -16.16 -4.82 -14.79
N GLN A 228 -15.86 -3.61 -14.31
CA GLN A 228 -16.62 -2.40 -14.68
C GLN A 228 -16.19 -1.74 -16.02
N GLY A 229 -15.24 -2.31 -16.77
CA GLY A 229 -14.85 -1.81 -18.10
C GLY A 229 -14.01 -0.52 -18.10
N SER A 230 -13.20 -0.38 -19.15
CA SER A 230 -12.16 0.64 -19.33
C SER A 230 -12.70 1.95 -19.94
N HIS A 231 -13.39 2.78 -19.16
CA HIS A 231 -13.67 4.18 -19.52
C HIS A 231 -13.30 5.15 -18.38
N GLY A 232 -12.73 6.30 -18.72
CA GLY A 232 -12.08 7.23 -17.78
C GLY A 232 -12.95 7.77 -16.64
N SER A 233 -14.28 7.67 -16.74
CA SER A 233 -15.23 7.98 -15.66
C SER A 233 -15.06 7.08 -14.43
N ASN A 234 -14.61 5.83 -14.62
CA ASN A 234 -14.42 4.88 -13.53
C ASN A 234 -13.18 5.21 -12.69
N MET A 235 -12.12 5.83 -13.25
CA MET A 235 -10.89 6.10 -12.48
C MET A 235 -11.12 7.04 -11.29
N ALA A 236 -12.00 8.03 -11.42
CA ALA A 236 -12.32 8.96 -10.34
C ALA A 236 -13.04 8.25 -9.18
N ALA A 237 -14.05 7.43 -9.47
CA ALA A 237 -14.78 6.64 -8.47
C ALA A 237 -13.84 5.67 -7.73
N ARG A 238 -13.00 4.95 -8.48
CA ARG A 238 -11.96 4.06 -7.92
C ARG A 238 -11.00 4.80 -6.99
N SER A 239 -10.59 6.00 -7.41
CA SER A 239 -9.70 6.84 -6.60
C SER A 239 -10.38 7.27 -5.31
N ALA A 240 -11.66 7.68 -5.37
CA ALA A 240 -12.44 8.07 -4.21
C ALA A 240 -12.62 6.91 -3.21
N GLU A 241 -12.86 5.69 -3.69
CA GLU A 241 -12.94 4.50 -2.84
C GLU A 241 -11.63 4.19 -2.12
N LEU A 242 -10.50 4.24 -2.82
CA LEU A 242 -9.18 4.03 -2.21
C LEU A 242 -8.85 5.11 -1.17
N VAL A 243 -9.24 6.36 -1.43
CA VAL A 243 -9.12 7.46 -0.46
C VAL A 243 -9.99 7.20 0.76
N ARG A 244 -11.24 6.77 0.57
CA ARG A 244 -12.16 6.45 1.69
C ARG A 244 -11.62 5.29 2.54
N LEU A 245 -11.16 4.22 1.92
CA LEU A 245 -10.54 3.11 2.65
C LEU A 245 -9.28 3.57 3.39
N GLY A 246 -8.41 4.32 2.71
CA GLY A 246 -7.21 4.89 3.30
C GLY A 246 -7.49 5.77 4.51
N ALA A 247 -8.53 6.60 4.45
CA ALA A 247 -8.99 7.41 5.57
C ALA A 247 -9.48 6.52 6.73
N LEU A 248 -10.31 5.51 6.45
CA LEU A 248 -10.82 4.57 7.45
C LEU A 248 -9.69 3.82 8.17
N LEU A 249 -8.71 3.28 7.44
CA LEU A 249 -7.61 2.53 8.04
C LEU A 249 -6.69 3.42 8.88
N ARG A 250 -6.38 4.64 8.42
CA ARG A 250 -5.59 5.61 9.19
C ARG A 250 -6.32 6.05 10.46
N ASP A 251 -7.62 6.19 10.37
CA ASP A 251 -8.48 6.54 11.48
C ASP A 251 -8.52 5.42 12.54
N LEU A 252 -8.72 4.16 12.13
CA LEU A 252 -8.63 2.99 13.00
C LEU A 252 -7.24 2.91 13.68
N ALA A 253 -6.16 3.09 12.92
CA ALA A 253 -4.80 3.06 13.43
C ALA A 253 -4.57 4.11 14.53
N ARG A 254 -4.96 5.37 14.26
CA ARG A 254 -4.73 6.50 15.18
C ARG A 254 -5.64 6.45 16.40
N ARG A 255 -6.95 6.27 16.23
CA ARG A 255 -7.91 6.31 17.35
C ARG A 255 -7.67 5.20 18.37
N HIS A 256 -7.32 4.00 17.90
CA HIS A 256 -7.10 2.85 18.77
C HIS A 256 -5.63 2.61 19.11
N ASN A 257 -4.71 3.44 18.60
CA ASN A 257 -3.27 3.29 18.74
C ASN A 257 -2.80 1.85 18.40
N ILE A 258 -3.21 1.37 17.23
CA ILE A 258 -2.92 0.02 16.71
C ILE A 258 -2.09 0.11 15.43
N ALA A 259 -1.33 -0.95 15.13
CA ALA A 259 -0.69 -1.09 13.82
C ALA A 259 -1.71 -1.61 12.80
N VAL A 260 -1.79 -0.96 11.64
CA VAL A 260 -2.58 -1.47 10.51
C VAL A 260 -1.62 -1.85 9.39
N VAL A 261 -1.63 -3.12 9.01
CA VAL A 261 -0.70 -3.67 8.02
C VAL A 261 -1.48 -4.23 6.83
N VAL A 262 -1.09 -3.84 5.63
CA VAL A 262 -1.78 -4.21 4.39
C VAL A 262 -0.80 -4.88 3.44
N ALA A 263 -1.20 -5.99 2.82
CA ALA A 263 -0.45 -6.58 1.73
C ALA A 263 -0.96 -6.07 0.38
N ASN A 264 -0.03 -5.84 -0.55
CA ASN A 264 -0.36 -5.45 -1.92
C ASN A 264 0.45 -6.27 -2.92
N GLN A 265 -0.19 -6.66 -4.01
CA GLN A 265 0.42 -7.39 -5.10
C GLN A 265 0.93 -6.40 -6.15
N VAL A 266 2.01 -6.77 -6.84
CA VAL A 266 2.50 -6.00 -8.00
C VAL A 266 1.97 -6.58 -9.31
N ALA A 267 1.94 -5.75 -10.34
CA ALA A 267 1.68 -6.14 -11.72
C ALA A 267 2.90 -5.80 -12.60
N ASP A 268 3.13 -6.58 -13.65
CA ASP A 268 4.19 -6.31 -14.62
C ASP A 268 3.82 -5.13 -15.51
N ARG A 269 4.82 -4.30 -15.84
CA ARG A 269 4.69 -3.21 -16.79
C ARG A 269 5.08 -3.71 -18.17
N PHE A 270 4.12 -3.69 -19.09
CA PHE A 270 4.39 -3.84 -20.50
C PHE A 270 4.69 -2.46 -21.07
N SER A 271 5.93 -2.22 -21.49
CA SER A 271 6.23 -1.06 -22.32
C SER A 271 5.51 -1.27 -23.65
N SER A 272 4.62 -0.35 -24.04
CA SER A 272 4.14 -0.27 -25.41
C SER A 272 5.34 0.12 -26.27
N ASP A 273 6.02 -0.86 -26.85
CA ASP A 273 7.10 -0.63 -27.82
C ASP A 273 6.47 -0.14 -29.14
N SER A 274 6.00 1.12 -29.14
CA SER A 274 5.65 1.86 -30.36
C SER A 274 6.81 2.75 -30.84
N ALA A 275 7.98 2.65 -30.21
CA ALA A 275 9.22 3.17 -30.74
C ALA A 275 9.93 2.04 -31.50
N LEU A 276 9.53 1.84 -32.75
CA LEU A 276 10.33 1.12 -33.74
C LEU A 276 11.80 1.48 -33.56
N ARG A 277 12.60 0.52 -33.07
CA ARG A 277 14.06 0.62 -33.20
C ARG A 277 14.34 0.75 -34.69
N HIS A 278 14.73 1.96 -35.10
CA HIS A 278 15.24 2.26 -36.42
C HIS A 278 16.51 1.42 -36.63
N ILE A 279 16.35 0.19 -37.12
CA ILE A 279 17.42 -0.58 -37.69
C ILE A 279 17.65 0.03 -39.08
N PRO A 280 18.84 0.59 -39.41
CA PRO A 280 19.10 1.06 -40.75
C PRO A 280 19.05 -0.16 -41.69
N PRO A 281 18.38 -0.08 -42.85
CA PRO A 281 18.28 -1.23 -43.73
C PRO A 281 19.65 -1.53 -44.32
N ARG A 282 20.23 -2.68 -43.93
CA ARG A 282 21.31 -3.29 -44.68
C ARG A 282 20.74 -3.83 -45.98
N SER A 283 21.31 -3.38 -47.09
CA SER A 283 21.07 -3.88 -48.43
C SER A 283 21.37 -5.38 -48.56
N SER A 284 20.59 -6.03 -49.44
CA SER A 284 20.84 -7.30 -50.15
C SER A 284 20.09 -8.54 -49.63
N GLY A 285 19.13 -9.02 -50.44
CA GLY A 285 18.86 -10.46 -50.55
C GLY A 285 17.39 -10.89 -50.56
N ALA A 286 16.79 -10.95 -51.76
CA ALA A 286 15.69 -11.81 -52.21
C ALA A 286 14.50 -12.13 -51.27
N VAL A 287 13.37 -11.50 -51.60
CA VAL A 287 12.02 -11.85 -51.16
C VAL A 287 11.53 -13.09 -51.92
N TYR A 288 11.10 -14.12 -51.19
CA TYR A 288 10.08 -15.06 -51.65
C TYR A 288 8.79 -14.76 -50.88
N GLU A 289 7.79 -14.23 -51.59
CA GLU A 289 6.43 -14.05 -51.10
C GLU A 289 5.75 -15.42 -50.92
N SER A 290 4.88 -15.52 -49.92
CA SER A 290 3.70 -16.38 -50.00
C SER A 290 2.49 -15.64 -49.46
N PRO A 291 1.38 -15.58 -50.23
CA PRO A 291 0.22 -14.75 -49.98
C PRO A 291 -0.76 -15.49 -49.07
N LEU A 292 -1.46 -14.76 -48.18
CA LEU A 292 -2.84 -15.01 -47.72
C LEU A 292 -3.09 -14.23 -46.41
N ALA A 293 -3.68 -13.04 -46.53
CA ALA A 293 -4.64 -12.43 -45.57
C ALA A 293 -4.80 -10.94 -45.90
N SER A 294 -5.48 -10.64 -47.00
CA SER A 294 -6.02 -9.30 -47.24
C SER A 294 -7.49 -9.25 -46.79
N ARG A 295 -7.86 -8.11 -46.18
CA ARG A 295 -9.18 -7.45 -46.17
C ARG A 295 -9.98 -7.51 -44.87
N SER A 296 -9.86 -6.43 -44.09
CA SER A 296 -11.03 -5.62 -43.67
C SER A 296 -10.55 -4.28 -43.07
N MET A 297 -10.90 -3.18 -43.75
CA MET A 297 -10.72 -1.79 -43.30
C MET A 297 -11.95 -1.35 -42.47
N PRO A 298 -11.82 -0.54 -41.41
CA PRO A 298 -12.93 0.19 -40.81
C PRO A 298 -13.15 1.57 -41.49
N PRO A 299 -14.38 2.14 -41.43
CA PRO A 299 -14.76 3.39 -42.11
C PRO A 299 -14.37 4.65 -41.30
N PRO A 300 -14.42 5.86 -41.89
CA PRO A 300 -13.90 7.08 -41.28
C PRO A 300 -14.90 7.73 -40.30
N SER A 301 -14.34 8.38 -39.29
CA SER A 301 -15.01 9.16 -38.23
C SER A 301 -15.71 10.42 -38.75
N SER A 302 -16.95 10.67 -38.30
CA SER A 302 -17.66 11.93 -38.51
C SER A 302 -18.30 12.50 -37.23
N ILE A 303 -17.94 13.76 -36.99
CA ILE A 303 -18.72 14.86 -36.38
C ILE A 303 -18.86 14.90 -34.84
N ASN A 304 -18.13 15.87 -34.26
CA ASN A 304 -18.29 16.42 -32.92
C ASN A 304 -19.60 17.23 -32.78
N LEU A 305 -20.25 17.12 -31.61
CA LEU A 305 -21.19 18.12 -31.05
C LEU A 305 -20.88 18.32 -29.54
N PRO A 306 -21.11 19.51 -28.95
CA PRO A 306 -20.39 19.97 -27.76
C PRO A 306 -21.17 19.90 -26.43
N SER A 307 -20.43 20.16 -25.33
CA SER A 307 -20.81 20.44 -23.92
C SER A 307 -20.80 19.22 -22.97
N THR A 308 -20.04 19.18 -21.87
CA THR A 308 -19.94 20.12 -20.72
C THR A 308 -18.60 19.93 -19.96
N PRO A 309 -18.16 20.87 -19.09
CA PRO A 309 -16.76 20.92 -18.63
C PRO A 309 -16.47 19.83 -17.60
N SER A 310 -15.62 18.88 -17.98
CA SER A 310 -14.90 18.04 -17.02
C SER A 310 -13.87 18.91 -16.32
N SER A 311 -13.92 18.99 -14.99
CA SER A 311 -12.84 19.49 -14.17
C SER A 311 -11.66 18.50 -14.23
N SER A 312 -10.93 18.54 -15.34
CA SER A 312 -9.61 17.94 -15.43
C SER A 312 -8.67 18.73 -14.52
N LEU A 313 -7.83 17.99 -13.79
CA LEU A 313 -6.54 18.47 -13.31
C LEU A 313 -5.84 19.34 -14.38
N PRO A 314 -5.00 20.32 -14.00
CA PRO A 314 -4.57 21.43 -14.86
C PRO A 314 -3.49 21.04 -15.88
N PHE A 315 -3.62 19.90 -16.54
CA PHE A 315 -2.86 19.59 -17.74
C PHE A 315 -3.75 19.92 -18.95
N GLY A 316 -3.58 21.13 -19.46
CA GLY A 316 -4.10 21.49 -20.78
C GLY A 316 -3.56 20.54 -21.85
N PRO A 317 -4.21 20.48 -23.03
CA PRO A 317 -3.71 19.69 -24.14
C PRO A 317 -2.24 20.07 -24.40
N GLN A 318 -1.34 19.07 -24.33
CA GLN A 318 0.07 19.27 -24.60
C GLN A 318 0.20 19.82 -26.02
N ASP A 319 0.82 20.99 -26.13
CA ASP A 319 1.18 21.58 -27.42
C ASP A 319 2.15 20.60 -28.09
N PRO A 320 1.79 19.96 -29.22
CA PRO A 320 2.62 18.92 -29.83
C PRO A 320 3.98 19.44 -30.31
N ASP A 321 4.11 20.76 -30.43
CA ASP A 321 5.33 21.47 -30.84
C ASP A 321 6.12 22.09 -29.66
N GLY A 322 5.67 21.87 -28.41
CA GLY A 322 6.39 22.32 -27.21
C GLY A 322 7.62 21.45 -26.90
N PRO A 323 8.66 22.01 -26.23
CA PRO A 323 9.75 21.18 -25.73
C PRO A 323 9.18 20.11 -24.79
N PRO A 324 9.68 18.86 -24.86
CA PRO A 324 9.16 17.79 -24.02
C PRO A 324 9.26 18.19 -22.54
N PRO A 325 8.29 17.78 -21.71
CA PRO A 325 8.33 18.09 -20.30
C PRO A 325 9.68 17.62 -19.71
N PRO A 326 10.27 18.39 -18.77
CA PRO A 326 11.48 17.98 -18.09
C PRO A 326 11.35 16.54 -17.59
N PRO A 327 12.38 15.68 -17.74
CA PRO A 327 12.32 14.29 -17.32
C PRO A 327 11.83 14.12 -15.87
N ALA A 328 12.12 15.10 -15.00
CA ALA A 328 11.67 15.14 -13.60
C ALA A 328 10.14 15.14 -13.40
N LEU A 329 9.38 15.65 -14.38
CA LEU A 329 7.93 15.71 -14.35
C LEU A 329 7.27 14.49 -15.01
N MET A 330 8.06 13.62 -15.64
CA MET A 330 7.54 12.39 -16.22
C MET A 330 7.18 11.40 -15.12
N LEU A 331 6.02 10.76 -15.24
CA LEU A 331 5.57 9.73 -14.31
C LEU A 331 6.61 8.61 -14.14
N ASP A 332 7.29 8.22 -15.22
CA ASP A 332 8.34 7.19 -15.19
C ASP A 332 9.52 7.56 -14.31
N HIS A 333 9.84 8.84 -14.27
CA HIS A 333 10.86 9.37 -13.39
C HIS A 333 10.37 9.47 -11.94
N GLN A 334 9.09 9.79 -11.73
CA GLN A 334 8.49 9.98 -10.41
C GLN A 334 8.17 8.68 -9.67
N GLN A 335 7.74 7.66 -10.39
CA GLN A 335 7.28 6.39 -9.83
C GLN A 335 8.31 5.70 -8.96
N ARG A 336 9.59 5.86 -9.28
CA ARG A 336 10.69 5.21 -8.55
C ARG A 336 10.75 5.55 -7.06
N TRP A 337 10.20 6.69 -6.64
CA TRP A 337 10.18 7.12 -5.24
C TRP A 337 9.02 6.58 -4.42
N PHE A 338 7.98 6.08 -5.07
CA PHE A 338 6.81 5.58 -4.36
C PHE A 338 6.45 4.14 -4.70
N THR A 339 6.84 3.57 -5.84
CA THR A 339 6.52 2.17 -6.17
C THR A 339 7.47 1.19 -5.48
N GLY A 340 8.75 1.56 -5.35
CA GLY A 340 9.84 0.66 -4.93
C GLY A 340 10.62 0.05 -6.10
N TRP A 341 10.09 0.14 -7.33
CA TRP A 341 10.70 -0.37 -8.59
C TRP A 341 11.04 0.80 -9.53
N GLY A 342 11.96 0.56 -10.47
CA GLY A 342 12.31 1.55 -11.51
C GLY A 342 13.38 2.55 -11.10
N ASP A 343 13.98 2.41 -9.92
CA ASP A 343 15.16 3.15 -9.53
C ASP A 343 16.47 2.43 -9.89
N ASP A 344 16.48 1.12 -10.15
CA ASP A 344 17.69 0.38 -10.57
C ASP A 344 18.00 0.60 -12.06
N PRO A 345 19.11 1.29 -12.42
CA PRO A 345 19.47 1.53 -13.81
C PRO A 345 19.99 0.27 -14.52
N HIS A 346 20.30 -0.80 -13.77
CA HIS A 346 20.80 -2.08 -14.28
C HIS A 346 19.73 -3.17 -14.19
N ALA A 347 18.47 -2.83 -13.93
CA ALA A 347 17.39 -3.80 -13.85
C ALA A 347 17.23 -4.53 -15.20
N SER A 348 17.54 -5.83 -15.20
CA SER A 348 17.33 -6.73 -16.35
C SER A 348 15.93 -7.34 -16.38
N TYR A 349 15.01 -6.89 -15.52
CA TYR A 349 13.67 -7.44 -15.35
C TYR A 349 12.60 -6.40 -15.67
N SER A 350 11.44 -6.85 -16.16
CA SER A 350 10.29 -5.98 -16.41
C SER A 350 9.95 -5.17 -15.17
N LEU A 351 9.80 -3.85 -15.33
CA LEU A 351 9.41 -2.97 -14.25
C LEU A 351 8.05 -3.42 -13.69
N LYS A 352 7.87 -3.30 -12.38
CA LYS A 352 6.64 -3.71 -11.72
C LYS A 352 6.05 -2.54 -10.96
N THR A 353 4.74 -2.54 -10.82
CA THR A 353 4.03 -1.47 -10.14
C THR A 353 3.07 -2.09 -9.12
N PRO A 354 3.06 -1.61 -7.86
CA PRO A 354 2.01 -1.96 -6.89
C PRO A 354 0.64 -1.63 -7.46
N SER A 355 -0.32 -2.54 -7.33
CA SER A 355 -1.53 -2.46 -8.16
C SER A 355 -2.54 -1.39 -7.80
N LEU A 356 -2.47 -0.85 -6.59
CA LEU A 356 -3.35 0.23 -6.18
C LEU A 356 -2.83 1.62 -6.60
N GLY A 357 -1.63 1.68 -7.19
CA GLY A 357 -1.10 2.88 -7.83
C GLY A 357 -0.81 4.06 -6.88
N LEU A 358 -0.71 5.26 -7.47
CA LEU A 358 -0.30 6.47 -6.77
C LEU A 358 -1.32 6.94 -5.73
N VAL A 359 -2.62 6.84 -6.03
CA VAL A 359 -3.70 7.26 -5.11
C VAL A 359 -3.58 6.53 -3.78
N TRP A 360 -3.33 5.22 -3.80
CA TRP A 360 -3.12 4.45 -2.58
C TRP A 360 -1.80 4.79 -1.88
N SER A 361 -0.76 5.11 -2.65
CA SER A 361 0.55 5.46 -2.10
C SER A 361 0.49 6.71 -1.21
N THR A 362 -0.48 7.60 -1.44
CA THR A 362 -0.72 8.79 -0.58
C THR A 362 -1.58 8.50 0.65
N GLN A 363 -2.15 7.28 0.77
CA GLN A 363 -2.99 6.89 1.90
C GLN A 363 -2.24 6.15 3.01
N ILE A 364 -1.00 5.74 2.75
CA ILE A 364 -0.18 4.95 3.68
C ILE A 364 0.99 5.76 4.21
N ALA A 365 1.46 5.43 5.41
CA ALA A 365 2.62 6.10 6.01
C ALA A 365 3.93 5.41 5.63
N CYS A 366 3.91 4.09 5.50
CA CYS A 366 5.09 3.28 5.23
C CYS A 366 4.82 2.31 4.08
N ARG A 367 5.77 2.19 3.16
CA ARG A 367 5.80 1.16 2.12
C ARG A 367 7.11 0.40 2.17
N VAL A 368 7.00 -0.91 2.27
CA VAL A 368 8.11 -1.86 2.21
C VAL A 368 7.91 -2.76 0.99
N ALA A 369 8.88 -2.75 0.07
CA ALA A 369 8.90 -3.59 -1.11
C ALA A 369 9.71 -4.87 -0.86
N LEU A 370 9.08 -6.02 -1.12
CA LEU A 370 9.70 -7.35 -1.05
C LEU A 370 10.05 -7.83 -2.45
N PHE A 371 11.35 -8.02 -2.68
CA PHE A 371 11.90 -8.52 -3.92
C PHE A 371 12.19 -10.02 -3.81
N LYS A 372 12.09 -10.73 -4.93
CA LYS A 372 12.61 -12.09 -5.08
C LYS A 372 13.42 -12.20 -6.36
N ARG A 373 14.51 -12.97 -6.35
CA ARG A 373 15.26 -13.32 -7.56
C ARG A 373 15.52 -14.84 -7.60
N PRO A 374 15.33 -15.49 -8.75
CA PRO A 374 15.65 -16.90 -8.90
C PRO A 374 17.17 -17.10 -8.81
N VAL A 375 17.58 -18.18 -8.16
CA VAL A 375 18.97 -18.64 -8.17
C VAL A 375 19.04 -19.88 -9.06
N PHE A 376 19.77 -19.76 -10.16
CA PHE A 376 19.97 -20.85 -11.11
C PHE A 376 21.24 -21.64 -10.79
N GLY A 377 21.17 -22.97 -10.93
CA GLY A 377 22.34 -23.84 -10.87
C GLY A 377 23.20 -23.73 -12.13
N ARG A 378 24.49 -24.07 -12.02
CA ARG A 378 25.37 -24.19 -13.20
C ARG A 378 24.85 -25.27 -14.14
N ILE A 379 24.84 -24.97 -15.44
CA ILE A 379 24.59 -25.93 -16.50
C ILE A 379 25.69 -27.01 -16.42
N ARG A 380 25.30 -28.27 -16.20
CA ARG A 380 26.23 -29.40 -16.37
C ARG A 380 26.40 -29.59 -17.88
N GLN A 381 27.54 -29.20 -18.44
CA GLN A 381 27.93 -29.65 -19.78
C GLN A 381 28.15 -31.16 -19.72
N ALA A 382 27.21 -31.93 -20.26
CA ALA A 382 27.36 -33.37 -20.39
C ALA A 382 28.07 -33.68 -21.72
N GLY A 383 29.33 -34.11 -21.63
CA GLY A 383 30.04 -34.91 -22.65
C GLY A 383 30.24 -34.32 -24.06
N PRO A 384 31.09 -34.95 -24.89
CA PRO A 384 31.23 -34.58 -26.30
C PRO A 384 29.95 -34.97 -27.06
N ILE A 385 29.41 -34.01 -27.80
CA ILE A 385 28.19 -34.12 -28.60
C ILE A 385 28.42 -35.15 -29.72
N THR A 386 27.74 -36.30 -29.67
CA THR A 386 27.53 -37.14 -30.86
C THR A 386 26.38 -36.54 -31.67
N ALA A 387 26.61 -36.41 -32.98
CA ALA A 387 25.84 -35.55 -33.90
C ALA A 387 24.44 -36.06 -34.28
N GLU A 388 23.67 -36.64 -33.37
CA GLU A 388 22.34 -37.19 -33.70
C GLU A 388 21.19 -36.88 -32.71
N ASP A 389 21.42 -36.09 -31.63
CA ASP A 389 20.32 -35.67 -30.74
C ASP A 389 20.10 -34.16 -30.77
N ASP A 390 19.11 -33.73 -31.55
CA ASP A 390 18.63 -32.34 -31.67
C ASP A 390 17.61 -32.00 -30.56
N SER A 391 17.87 -32.44 -29.31
CA SER A 391 16.94 -32.21 -28.19
C SER A 391 17.65 -31.68 -26.94
N ASP A 392 17.10 -30.57 -26.45
CA ASP A 392 17.32 -29.96 -25.13
C ASP A 392 18.69 -29.29 -24.89
N LEU A 393 18.84 -28.06 -25.41
CA LEU A 393 19.71 -27.05 -24.80
C LEU A 393 19.43 -27.00 -23.29
N ALA A 394 20.37 -27.50 -22.49
CA ALA A 394 20.26 -27.64 -21.05
C ALA A 394 19.90 -26.31 -20.37
N ALA A 395 18.61 -26.10 -20.09
CA ALA A 395 18.14 -24.92 -19.40
C ALA A 395 18.64 -24.92 -17.95
N PRO A 396 19.10 -23.77 -17.43
CA PRO A 396 19.56 -23.68 -16.05
C PRO A 396 18.46 -24.08 -15.05
N THR A 397 18.71 -25.10 -14.23
CA THR A 397 17.76 -25.57 -13.21
C THR A 397 17.63 -24.55 -12.09
N LEU A 398 16.40 -24.14 -11.76
CA LEU A 398 16.12 -23.28 -10.59
C LEU A 398 16.48 -24.02 -9.29
N ARG A 399 17.43 -23.48 -8.52
CA ARG A 399 17.85 -24.04 -7.22
C ARG A 399 17.15 -23.42 -6.03
N GLY A 400 16.68 -22.18 -6.14
CA GLY A 400 16.06 -21.48 -5.02
C GLY A 400 15.71 -20.03 -5.33
N TRP A 401 15.34 -19.31 -4.29
CA TRP A 401 14.93 -17.90 -4.37
C TRP A 401 15.63 -17.09 -3.29
N ARG A 402 16.33 -16.03 -3.69
CA ARG A 402 16.82 -14.99 -2.77
C ARG A 402 15.76 -13.90 -2.64
N ARG A 403 15.64 -13.30 -1.45
CA ARG A 403 14.64 -12.27 -1.18
C ARG A 403 15.25 -11.08 -0.47
N TRP A 404 14.72 -9.89 -0.75
CA TRP A 404 15.18 -8.64 -0.14
C TRP A 404 14.01 -7.81 0.34
N MET A 405 14.21 -7.14 1.47
CA MET A 405 13.32 -6.14 2.03
C MET A 405 13.90 -4.75 1.78
N LYS A 406 13.12 -3.91 1.10
CA LYS A 406 13.47 -2.54 0.74
C LYS A 406 12.45 -1.59 1.35
N VAL A 407 12.89 -0.65 2.18
CA VAL A 407 12.03 0.45 2.63
C VAL A 407 11.94 1.47 1.50
N VAL A 408 10.75 1.66 0.93
CA VAL A 408 10.53 2.63 -0.15
C VAL A 408 10.39 4.02 0.45
N PHE A 409 9.49 4.17 1.42
CA PHE A 409 9.33 5.37 2.23
C PHE A 409 8.77 4.98 3.60
N ALA A 410 9.19 5.71 4.63
CA ALA A 410 8.68 5.60 5.98
C ALA A 410 9.04 6.88 6.75
N PRO A 411 8.21 7.37 7.68
CA PRO A 411 8.52 8.56 8.47
C PRO A 411 9.55 8.31 9.58
N HIS A 412 9.69 7.06 10.04
CA HIS A 412 10.47 6.69 11.23
C HIS A 412 11.83 6.05 10.90
N THR A 413 12.10 5.75 9.64
CA THR A 413 13.35 5.11 9.19
C THR A 413 13.71 5.59 7.79
N PRO A 414 15.01 5.79 7.46
CA PRO A 414 15.42 6.22 6.13
C PRO A 414 15.03 5.21 5.04
N SER A 415 14.70 5.72 3.86
CA SER A 415 14.48 4.89 2.68
C SER A 415 15.76 4.15 2.29
N THR A 416 15.60 2.92 1.80
CA THR A 416 16.69 2.16 1.18
C THR A 416 17.19 2.88 -0.09
N GLY A 417 18.48 2.70 -0.41
CA GLY A 417 19.09 3.32 -1.57
C GLY A 417 18.62 2.73 -2.92
N GLN A 418 19.26 3.22 -3.98
CA GLN A 418 18.93 2.86 -5.35
C GLN A 418 19.01 1.35 -5.60
N GLY A 419 18.00 0.80 -6.26
CA GLY A 419 17.89 -0.62 -6.55
C GLY A 419 17.76 -1.46 -5.27
N LEU A 420 18.74 -2.33 -5.00
CA LEU A 420 18.81 -3.12 -3.77
C LEU A 420 19.95 -2.66 -2.84
N HIS A 421 20.56 -1.50 -3.10
CA HIS A 421 21.64 -0.99 -2.27
C HIS A 421 21.13 -0.63 -0.86
N GLY A 422 21.63 -1.32 0.15
CA GLY A 422 21.17 -1.20 1.53
C GLY A 422 19.86 -1.94 1.82
N ALA A 423 19.31 -2.70 0.86
CA ALA A 423 18.18 -3.58 1.11
C ALA A 423 18.63 -4.79 1.94
N THR A 424 17.80 -5.21 2.89
CA THR A 424 18.14 -6.33 3.76
C THR A 424 17.73 -7.64 3.10
N GLU A 425 18.71 -8.49 2.83
CA GLU A 425 18.44 -9.84 2.32
C GLU A 425 17.87 -10.73 3.43
N PHE A 426 16.89 -11.56 3.10
CA PHE A 426 16.27 -12.48 4.05
C PHE A 426 15.87 -13.81 3.42
N GLU A 427 15.72 -14.81 4.29
CA GLU A 427 15.25 -16.14 3.98
C GLU A 427 13.95 -16.44 4.71
N VAL A 428 13.15 -17.33 4.12
CA VAL A 428 11.95 -17.88 4.77
C VAL A 428 12.31 -19.25 5.33
N THR A 429 12.38 -19.35 6.66
CA THR A 429 12.75 -20.54 7.42
C THR A 429 11.56 -21.13 8.16
N MET A 430 11.70 -22.29 8.81
CA MET A 430 10.64 -22.86 9.65
C MET A 430 10.17 -21.87 10.74
N GLY A 431 11.10 -21.10 11.33
CA GLY A 431 10.82 -20.09 12.37
C GLY A 431 10.25 -18.76 11.86
N GLY A 432 10.08 -18.60 10.55
CA GLY A 432 9.57 -17.36 9.96
C GLY A 432 10.60 -16.70 9.05
N LEU A 433 10.79 -15.40 9.20
CA LEU A 433 11.78 -14.65 8.43
C LEU A 433 13.13 -14.66 9.16
N LYS A 434 14.22 -14.66 8.40
CA LYS A 434 15.57 -14.56 8.94
C LYS A 434 16.43 -13.70 8.04
N SER A 435 17.06 -12.65 8.55
CA SER A 435 18.01 -11.85 7.78
C SER A 435 19.28 -12.65 7.46
N VAL A 436 19.81 -12.42 6.26
CA VAL A 436 21.09 -12.98 5.83
C VAL A 436 22.19 -12.01 6.25
N GLN A 437 23.03 -12.43 7.20
CA GLN A 437 24.18 -11.62 7.59
C GLN A 437 25.16 -11.54 6.43
N SER A 438 25.46 -10.33 5.96
CA SER A 438 26.57 -10.10 5.05
C SER A 438 27.85 -10.48 5.78
N GLN A 439 28.47 -11.60 5.40
CA GLN A 439 29.85 -11.87 5.80
C GLN A 439 30.67 -10.69 5.26
N LYS A 440 31.08 -9.77 6.14
CA LYS A 440 32.17 -8.84 5.85
C LYS A 440 33.35 -9.72 5.44
N THR A 441 33.63 -9.78 4.14
CA THR A 441 34.93 -10.22 3.65
C THR A 441 35.94 -9.40 4.43
N LYS A 442 36.69 -10.07 5.32
CA LYS A 442 37.91 -9.51 5.87
C LYS A 442 38.79 -9.25 4.66
N ASP A 443 38.85 -8.01 4.22
CA ASP A 443 39.94 -7.53 3.41
C ASP A 443 41.21 -7.90 4.18
N LYS A 444 41.94 -8.85 3.63
CA LYS A 444 43.29 -9.19 4.07
C LYS A 444 44.16 -8.01 3.67
N GLU A 445 44.50 -7.15 4.63
CA GLU A 445 45.72 -6.34 4.58
C GLU A 445 46.96 -7.25 4.53
#